data_AF-A0A3E5EHA2-F1
#
_entry.id   AF-A0A3E5EHA2-F1
#
_cell.length_a   1.000
_cell.length_b   1.000
_cell.length_c   1.000
_cell.angle_alpha   90.00
_cell.angle_beta   90.00
_cell.angle_gamma   90.00
#
_symmetry.space_group_name_H-M   'P 1'
#
loop_
_entity.id
_entity.type
_entity.pdbx_description
1 polymer ?
#
loop_
_entity_poly.entity_id
_entity_poly.type
_entity_poly.pdbx_seq_one_letter_code
_entity_poly.pdbx_strand_id
1 'polypeptide(L)'
;MFKKLKEKKGFTLVELIVVLVILAILAALLIPALTGYIDRAKRKSIVAETRQAVMAAQTISDEDYAKDKATDATAKESLTDTEIAEATTLSEVKGTIKSVTLEDGKVKVLVYEHDKKTCTYTKDAKDGTDGAYNVK
;
A
#
# COMPACT_ATOMS: atom_id res chain seq x y z
N MET A 1 -64.54 33.11 18.23
CA MET A 1 -63.09 33.43 18.22
C MET A 1 -62.40 32.45 17.28
N PHE A 2 -62.16 32.81 16.01
CA PHE A 2 -61.57 31.89 15.03
C PHE A 2 -60.04 31.86 15.19
N LYS A 3 -59.52 30.73 15.66
CA LYS A 3 -58.09 30.48 15.83
C LYS A 3 -57.47 30.23 14.44
N LYS A 4 -56.74 31.21 13.89
CA LYS A 4 -56.01 31.04 12.62
C LYS A 4 -55.04 29.87 12.75
N LEU A 5 -55.23 28.79 11.99
CA LEU A 5 -54.20 27.78 11.81
C LEU A 5 -53.02 28.45 11.08
N LYS A 6 -51.84 28.46 11.71
CA LYS A 6 -50.60 28.86 11.04
C LYS A 6 -50.40 27.95 9.82
N GLU A 7 -50.39 28.53 8.63
CA GLU A 7 -49.98 27.83 7.41
C GLU A 7 -48.55 27.33 7.61
N LYS A 8 -48.40 26.02 7.80
CA LYS A 8 -47.09 25.38 7.70
C LYS A 8 -46.71 25.41 6.23
N LYS A 9 -45.81 26.30 5.83
CA LYS A 9 -45.19 26.26 4.51
C LYS A 9 -44.46 24.92 4.39
N GLY A 10 -45.06 24.00 3.65
CA GLY A 10 -44.48 22.70 3.35
C GLY A 10 -43.39 22.84 2.28
N PHE A 11 -42.36 22.01 2.39
CA PHE A 11 -41.32 21.86 1.37
C PHE A 11 -41.94 21.26 0.11
N THR A 12 -41.68 21.81 -1.07
CA THR A 12 -42.26 21.28 -2.31
C THR A 12 -41.45 20.08 -2.81
N LEU A 13 -42.11 19.09 -3.41
CA LEU A 13 -41.42 17.96 -4.04
C LEU A 13 -40.46 18.42 -5.16
N VAL A 14 -40.81 19.51 -5.83
CA VAL A 14 -39.99 20.12 -6.89
C VAL A 14 -38.66 20.62 -6.34
N GLU A 15 -38.66 21.30 -5.18
CA GLU A 15 -37.43 21.74 -4.53
C GLU A 15 -36.52 20.55 -4.16
N LEU A 16 -37.09 19.41 -3.74
CA LEU A 16 -36.26 18.24 -3.40
C LEU A 16 -35.65 17.62 -4.66
N ILE A 17 -36.43 17.51 -5.72
CA ILE A 17 -35.96 16.90 -6.97
C ILE A 17 -34.83 17.73 -7.58
N VAL A 18 -34.94 19.06 -7.61
CA VAL A 18 -33.87 19.93 -8.14
C VAL A 18 -32.57 19.77 -7.34
N VAL A 19 -32.66 19.71 -6.01
CA VAL A 19 -31.48 19.51 -5.15
C VAL A 19 -30.84 18.15 -5.41
N LEU A 20 -31.62 17.07 -5.50
CA LEU A 20 -31.10 15.73 -5.79
C LEU A 20 -30.44 15.66 -7.18
N VAL A 21 -30.99 16.34 -8.17
CA VAL A 21 -30.39 16.44 -9.52
C VAL A 21 -29.03 17.12 -9.46
N ILE A 22 -28.90 18.25 -8.76
CA ILE A 22 -27.62 18.95 -8.61
C ILE A 22 -26.60 18.07 -7.86
N LEU A 23 -27.01 17.43 -6.76
CA LEU A 23 -26.14 16.51 -6.00
C LEU A 23 -25.68 15.33 -6.85
N ALA A 24 -26.55 14.77 -7.70
CA ALA A 24 -26.21 13.68 -8.61
C ALA A 24 -25.14 14.10 -9.64
N ILE A 25 -25.27 15.28 -10.25
CA ILE A 25 -24.29 15.81 -11.21
C ILE A 25 -22.94 16.04 -10.53
N LEU A 26 -22.93 16.66 -9.35
CA LEU A 26 -21.70 16.89 -8.59
C LEU A 26 -21.02 15.58 -8.20
N ALA A 27 -21.79 14.60 -7.69
CA ALA A 27 -21.27 13.29 -7.33
C ALA A 27 -20.66 12.56 -8.54
N ALA A 28 -21.31 12.61 -9.71
CA ALA A 28 -20.84 11.96 -10.93
C ALA A 28 -19.44 12.46 -11.37
N LEU A 29 -19.15 13.76 -11.18
CA LEU A 29 -17.84 14.33 -11.50
C LEU A 29 -16.79 14.08 -10.40
N LEU A 30 -17.20 14.09 -9.12
CA LEU A 30 -16.30 13.95 -7.98
C LEU A 30 -15.81 12.52 -7.75
N ILE A 31 -16.68 11.51 -7.90
CA ILE A 31 -16.37 10.11 -7.61
C ILE A 31 -15.12 9.61 -8.37
N PRO A 32 -14.99 9.75 -9.70
CA PRO A 32 -13.82 9.23 -10.43
C PRO A 32 -12.51 9.90 -10.03
N ALA A 33 -12.53 11.19 -9.70
CA ALA A 33 -11.35 11.88 -9.19
C ALA A 33 -10.94 11.32 -7.83
N LEU A 34 -11.90 11.18 -6.91
CA LEU A 34 -11.67 10.68 -5.56
C LEU A 34 -11.13 9.24 -5.55
N THR A 35 -11.69 8.35 -6.37
CA THR A 35 -11.20 6.95 -6.47
C THR A 35 -9.75 6.93 -6.94
N GLY A 36 -9.38 7.75 -7.93
CA GLY A 36 -7.99 7.88 -8.39
C GLY A 36 -7.02 8.37 -7.32
N TYR A 37 -7.43 9.32 -6.47
CA TYR A 37 -6.61 9.78 -5.34
C TYR A 37 -6.43 8.70 -4.26
N ILE A 38 -7.50 7.99 -3.92
CA ILE A 38 -7.45 6.86 -2.97
C ILE A 38 -6.50 5.78 -3.49
N ASP A 39 -6.55 5.45 -4.77
CA ASP A 39 -5.65 4.45 -5.35
C ASP A 39 -4.18 4.88 -5.34
N ARG A 40 -3.90 6.16 -5.61
CA ARG A 40 -2.55 6.72 -5.48
C ARG A 40 -2.05 6.67 -4.05
N ALA A 41 -2.89 7.04 -3.07
CA ALA A 41 -2.55 6.98 -1.65
C ALA A 41 -2.26 5.54 -1.20
N LYS A 42 -3.09 4.58 -1.62
CA LYS A 42 -2.86 3.15 -1.36
C LYS A 42 -1.54 2.66 -1.97
N ARG A 43 -1.23 3.02 -3.22
CA ARG A 43 0.06 2.66 -3.83
C ARG A 43 1.24 3.21 -3.03
N LYS A 44 1.16 4.47 -2.59
CA LYS A 44 2.23 5.09 -1.77
C LYS A 44 2.36 4.45 -0.39
N SER A 45 1.25 4.06 0.26
CA SER A 45 1.28 3.29 1.52
C SER A 45 2.04 1.97 1.34
N ILE A 46 1.69 1.21 0.30
CA ILE A 46 2.32 -0.09 0.03
C ILE A 46 3.81 0.08 -0.26
N VAL A 47 4.22 1.12 -1.01
CA VAL A 47 5.64 1.41 -1.23
C VAL A 47 6.36 1.70 0.09
N ALA A 48 5.75 2.46 1.00
CA ALA A 48 6.32 2.76 2.32
C ALA A 48 6.46 1.50 3.19
N GLU A 49 5.43 0.65 3.22
CA GLU A 49 5.47 -0.64 3.90
C GLU A 49 6.54 -1.56 3.29
N THR A 50 6.64 -1.60 1.95
CA THR A 50 7.68 -2.38 1.25
C THR A 50 9.07 -1.90 1.64
N ARG A 51 9.28 -0.59 1.83
CA ARG A 51 10.56 -0.05 2.32
C ARG A 51 10.89 -0.57 3.72
N GLN A 52 9.92 -0.58 4.62
CA GLN A 52 10.10 -1.13 5.97
C GLN A 52 10.45 -2.63 5.91
N ALA A 53 9.75 -3.39 5.06
CA ALA A 53 10.03 -4.80 4.81
C ALA A 53 11.45 -5.02 4.26
N VAL A 54 11.91 -4.19 3.31
CA VAL A 54 13.28 -4.27 2.76
C VAL A 54 14.32 -4.00 3.84
N MET A 55 14.11 -3.02 4.73
CA MET A 55 15.04 -2.74 5.84
C MET A 55 15.11 -3.90 6.84
N ALA A 56 13.96 -4.49 7.19
CA ALA A 56 13.92 -5.66 8.08
C ALA A 56 14.61 -6.87 7.45
N ALA A 57 14.32 -7.17 6.18
CA ALA A 57 14.97 -8.25 5.45
C ALA A 57 16.48 -8.02 5.29
N GLN A 58 16.91 -6.77 5.09
CA GLN A 58 18.33 -6.41 5.03
C GLN A 58 19.02 -6.67 6.37
N THR A 59 18.37 -6.37 7.49
CA THR A 59 18.92 -6.61 8.84
C THR A 59 19.24 -8.09 9.06
N ILE A 60 18.30 -8.99 8.70
CA ILE A 60 18.51 -10.44 8.81
C ILE A 60 19.61 -10.91 7.85
N SER A 61 19.60 -10.41 6.61
CA SER A 61 20.62 -10.72 5.61
C SER A 61 22.03 -10.30 6.04
N ASP A 62 22.17 -9.15 6.73
CA ASP A 62 23.47 -8.66 7.20
C ASP A 62 24.06 -9.59 8.28
N GLU A 63 23.23 -10.09 9.21
CA GLU A 63 23.65 -11.04 10.24
C GLU A 63 24.12 -12.37 9.64
N ASP A 64 23.38 -12.88 8.65
CA ASP A 64 23.71 -14.14 7.99
C ASP A 64 24.94 -14.03 7.11
N TYR A 65 25.05 -12.94 6.34
CA TYR A 65 26.22 -12.69 5.50
C TYR A 65 27.50 -12.61 6.33
N ALA A 66 27.44 -12.02 7.53
CA ALA A 66 28.58 -11.98 8.45
C ALA A 66 28.99 -13.39 8.92
N LYS A 67 28.02 -14.26 9.24
CA LYS A 67 28.29 -15.67 9.64
C LYS A 67 28.87 -16.49 8.49
N ASP A 68 28.33 -16.32 7.29
CA ASP A 68 28.82 -17.00 6.09
C ASP A 68 30.28 -16.63 5.82
N LYS A 69 30.62 -15.34 5.92
CA LYS A 69 32.00 -14.86 5.79
C LYS A 69 32.94 -15.39 6.87
N ALA A 70 32.47 -15.56 8.09
CA ALA A 70 33.30 -16.09 9.18
C ALA A 70 33.59 -17.60 9.03
N THR A 71 32.79 -18.31 8.23
CA THR A 71 32.86 -19.77 8.07
C THR A 71 33.28 -20.20 6.65
N ASP A 72 33.67 -19.26 5.80
CA ASP A 72 33.93 -19.47 4.36
C ASP A 72 32.78 -20.18 3.63
N ALA A 73 31.55 -19.98 4.10
CA ALA A 73 30.35 -20.51 3.47
C ALA A 73 29.93 -19.67 2.25
N THR A 74 29.23 -20.30 1.31
CA THR A 74 28.63 -19.61 0.17
C THR A 74 27.54 -18.66 0.66
N ALA A 75 27.59 -17.40 0.22
CA ALA A 75 26.58 -16.40 0.57
C ALA A 75 25.18 -16.85 0.11
N LYS A 76 24.19 -16.74 0.99
CA LYS A 76 22.78 -17.00 0.65
C LYS A 76 22.31 -16.12 -0.50
N GLU A 77 21.55 -16.72 -1.43
CA GLU A 77 20.90 -16.01 -2.55
C GLU A 77 19.44 -15.64 -2.26
N SER A 78 18.86 -16.17 -1.17
CA SER A 78 17.48 -15.93 -0.77
C SER A 78 17.31 -16.15 0.73
N LEU A 79 16.35 -15.44 1.33
CA LEU A 79 15.88 -15.77 2.68
C LEU A 79 14.98 -17.01 2.64
N THR A 80 15.01 -17.78 3.71
CA THR A 80 14.13 -18.91 4.00
C THR A 80 12.78 -18.44 4.52
N ASP A 81 11.77 -19.32 4.53
CA ASP A 81 10.42 -18.97 5.01
C ASP A 81 10.42 -18.51 6.47
N THR A 82 11.30 -19.05 7.31
CA THR A 82 11.43 -18.64 8.72
C THR A 82 12.00 -17.22 8.83
N GLU A 83 13.06 -16.91 8.08
CA GLU A 83 13.66 -15.57 8.04
C GLU A 83 12.69 -14.54 7.44
N ILE A 84 11.87 -14.94 6.47
CA ILE A 84 10.80 -14.10 5.93
C ILE A 84 9.72 -13.83 6.98
N ALA A 85 9.36 -14.82 7.78
CA ALA A 85 8.42 -14.63 8.88
C ALA A 85 8.97 -13.67 9.95
N GLU A 86 10.25 -13.80 10.30
CA GLU A 86 10.96 -12.90 11.21
C GLU A 86 11.09 -11.47 10.63
N ALA A 87 11.40 -11.32 9.33
CA ALA A 87 11.42 -10.02 8.67
C ALA A 87 10.02 -9.37 8.67
N THR A 88 8.96 -10.18 8.54
CA THR A 88 7.57 -9.70 8.58
C THR A 88 7.20 -9.20 9.97
N THR A 89 7.61 -9.88 11.04
CA THR A 89 7.36 -9.40 12.41
C THR A 89 8.20 -8.16 12.74
N LEU A 90 9.47 -8.12 12.32
CA LEU A 90 10.37 -7.00 12.56
C LEU A 90 9.97 -5.71 11.81
N SER A 91 9.36 -5.84 10.63
CA SER A 91 8.97 -4.69 9.83
C SER A 91 7.69 -3.99 10.30
N GLU A 92 6.92 -4.60 11.21
CA GLU A 92 5.65 -4.08 11.75
C GLU A 92 4.62 -3.69 10.66
N VAL A 93 4.72 -4.31 9.49
CA VAL A 93 3.84 -4.06 8.35
C VAL A 93 2.59 -4.94 8.40
N LYS A 94 1.50 -4.49 7.77
CA LYS A 94 0.22 -5.21 7.76
C LYS A 94 0.14 -6.33 6.73
N GLY A 95 0.94 -6.25 5.67
CA GLY A 95 0.98 -7.21 4.59
C GLY A 95 1.99 -8.33 4.82
N THR A 96 2.30 -9.04 3.76
CA THR A 96 3.16 -10.23 3.80
C THR A 96 4.28 -10.12 2.80
N ILE A 97 5.50 -10.44 3.24
CA ILE A 97 6.64 -10.63 2.36
C ILE A 97 6.52 -12.02 1.71
N LYS A 98 6.52 -12.09 0.38
CA LYS A 98 6.39 -13.34 -0.39
C LYS A 98 7.73 -13.97 -0.71
N SER A 99 8.73 -13.14 -1.01
CA SER A 99 10.09 -13.61 -1.32
C SER A 99 11.09 -12.47 -1.18
N VAL A 100 12.32 -12.86 -0.85
CA VAL A 100 13.48 -11.95 -0.75
C VAL A 100 14.67 -12.63 -1.40
N THR A 101 15.22 -12.04 -2.46
CA THR A 101 16.47 -12.48 -3.07
C THR A 101 17.61 -11.55 -2.70
N LEU A 102 18.79 -12.12 -2.56
CA LEU A 102 20.00 -11.49 -2.06
C LEU A 102 21.11 -11.54 -3.12
N GLU A 103 21.98 -10.54 -3.09
CA GLU A 103 23.23 -10.48 -3.86
C GLU A 103 24.29 -9.81 -3.00
N ASP A 104 25.35 -10.55 -2.68
CA ASP A 104 26.43 -10.12 -1.79
C ASP A 104 25.93 -9.59 -0.44
N GLY A 105 24.98 -10.31 0.17
CA GLY A 105 24.39 -9.94 1.46
C GLY A 105 23.42 -8.75 1.40
N LYS A 106 23.11 -8.24 0.22
CA LYS A 106 22.16 -7.13 0.02
C LYS A 106 20.87 -7.62 -0.61
N VAL A 107 19.73 -7.09 -0.16
CA VAL A 107 18.44 -7.36 -0.79
C VAL A 107 18.43 -6.84 -2.23
N LYS A 108 18.34 -7.77 -3.19
CA LYS A 108 18.27 -7.52 -4.63
C LYS A 108 16.83 -7.35 -5.08
N VAL A 109 15.96 -8.30 -4.72
CA VAL A 109 14.52 -8.25 -5.02
C VAL A 109 13.74 -8.59 -3.77
N LEU A 110 12.66 -7.84 -3.49
CA LEU A 110 11.70 -8.19 -2.46
C LEU A 110 10.29 -8.07 -3.03
N VAL A 111 9.46 -9.08 -2.80
CA VAL A 111 8.06 -9.09 -3.20
C VAL A 111 7.20 -8.96 -1.94
N TYR A 112 6.42 -7.89 -1.86
CA TYR A 112 5.51 -7.60 -0.76
C TYR A 112 4.06 -7.54 -1.27
N GLU A 113 3.13 -8.09 -0.50
CA GLU A 113 1.71 -8.11 -0.84
C GLU A 113 0.86 -7.53 0.29
N HIS A 114 -0.01 -6.58 -0.05
CA HIS A 114 -1.00 -6.03 0.87
C HIS A 114 -2.26 -5.61 0.08
N ASP A 115 -3.44 -5.97 0.58
CA ASP A 115 -4.73 -5.67 -0.06
C ASP A 115 -4.83 -6.07 -1.55
N LYS A 116 -4.31 -7.27 -1.90
CA LYS A 116 -4.26 -7.82 -3.27
C LYS A 116 -3.43 -7.00 -4.27
N LYS A 117 -2.69 -6.00 -3.80
CA LYS A 117 -1.69 -5.29 -4.58
C LYS A 117 -0.31 -5.83 -4.21
N THR A 118 0.51 -6.03 -5.22
CA THR A 118 1.87 -6.57 -5.05
C THR A 118 2.86 -5.47 -5.38
N CYS A 119 3.78 -5.22 -4.47
CA CYS A 119 4.91 -4.33 -4.69
C CYS A 119 6.20 -5.14 -4.80
N THR A 120 6.86 -5.03 -5.94
CA THR A 120 8.19 -5.59 -6.15
C THR A 120 9.21 -4.49 -6.03
N TYR A 121 10.08 -4.59 -5.02
CA TYR A 121 11.31 -3.82 -4.95
C TYR A 121 12.39 -4.51 -5.78
N THR A 122 13.13 -3.75 -6.58
CA THR A 122 14.33 -4.23 -7.27
C THR A 122 15.43 -3.20 -7.09
N LYS A 123 16.56 -3.64 -6.54
CA LYS A 123 17.71 -2.79 -6.29
C LYS A 123 18.18 -2.13 -7.60
N ASP A 124 18.46 -0.83 -7.53
CA ASP A 124 18.93 0.01 -8.64
C ASP A 124 17.96 0.17 -9.83
N ALA A 125 16.76 -0.43 -9.77
CA ALA A 125 15.72 -0.23 -10.78
C ALA A 125 15.21 1.22 -10.77
N LYS A 126 14.90 1.75 -11.95
CA LYS A 126 14.40 3.13 -12.16
C LYS A 126 13.10 3.19 -12.96
N ASP A 127 12.69 2.06 -13.48
CA ASP A 127 11.58 1.84 -14.41
C ASP A 127 10.29 1.37 -13.71
N GLY A 128 10.33 1.18 -12.40
CA GLY A 128 9.14 0.88 -11.60
C GLY A 128 8.19 2.06 -11.47
N THR A 129 6.95 1.77 -11.05
CA THR A 129 5.90 2.78 -10.82
C THR A 129 6.28 3.90 -9.86
N ASP A 130 7.24 3.65 -8.97
CA ASP A 130 7.79 4.63 -8.01
C ASP A 130 9.30 4.43 -7.85
N GLY A 131 10.04 4.46 -8.97
CA GLY A 131 11.49 4.25 -9.02
C GLY A 131 11.83 2.77 -8.90
N ALA A 132 12.51 2.39 -7.81
CA ALA A 132 12.87 1.00 -7.55
C ALA A 132 11.68 0.09 -7.14
N TYR A 133 10.49 0.68 -6.98
CA TYR A 133 9.29 0.00 -6.52
C TYR A 133 8.25 -0.09 -7.64
N ASN A 134 7.82 -1.31 -7.95
CA ASN A 134 6.80 -1.58 -8.95
C ASN A 134 5.54 -2.14 -8.28
N VAL A 135 4.48 -1.34 -8.21
CA VAL A 135 3.19 -1.73 -7.60
C VAL A 135 2.22 -2.16 -8.70
N LYS A 136 1.77 -3.42 -8.63
CA LYS A 136 0.77 -4.03 -9.51
C LYS A 136 -0.52 -4.33 -8.76
#